data_AF-A0A7W1F144-F1
#
_entry.id   AF-A0A7W1F144-F1
#
_cell.length_a   1.000
_cell.length_b   1.000
_cell.length_c   1.000
_cell.angle_alpha   90.00
_cell.angle_beta   90.00
_cell.angle_gamma   90.00
#
_symmetry.space_group_name_H-M   'P 1'
#
loop_
_entity.id
_entity.type
_entity.pdbx_description
1 polymer ?
#
loop_
_entity_poly.entity_id
_entity_poly.type
_entity_poly.pdbx_seq_one_letter_code
_entity_poly.pdbx_strand_id
1 'polypeptide(L)'
;MILTAGTVVHTRDHRYRREPGFAAWTLTMVLRGATRMETSGRQALIPEGHIALIAPRTPYTLSWGGGNAWGGNNAWGGNNAWGETWVIFQAHPDWEDLLAWEPLLPGMTMIACADQVGA
;
A
#
# COMPACT_ATOMS: atom_id res chain seq x y z
N MET A 1 17.00 -1.71 8.35
CA MET A 1 17.06 -0.34 8.91
C MET A 1 15.86 0.46 8.45
N ILE A 2 15.06 1.00 9.37
CA ILE A 2 13.96 1.93 9.03
C ILE A 2 14.58 3.28 8.67
N LEU A 3 14.19 3.83 7.52
CA LEU A 3 14.61 5.15 7.07
C LEU A 3 13.62 6.22 7.52
N THR A 4 12.32 5.94 7.37
CA THR A 4 11.24 6.82 7.78
C THR A 4 9.93 6.05 7.85
N ALA A 5 8.99 6.53 8.66
CA ALA A 5 7.65 6.00 8.76
C ALA A 5 6.68 7.15 9.04
N GLY A 6 5.40 6.94 8.68
CA GLY A 6 4.38 7.95 8.91
C GLY A 6 2.98 7.40 8.76
N THR A 7 2.04 8.14 9.32
CA THR A 7 0.61 7.89 9.20
C THR A 7 -0.04 9.15 8.64
N VAL A 8 -0.94 8.99 7.68
CA VAL A 8 -1.64 10.11 7.06
C VAL A 8 -3.10 9.75 6.80
N VAL A 9 -3.95 10.77 6.91
CA VAL A 9 -5.36 10.71 6.51
C VAL A 9 -5.60 11.73 5.41
N HIS A 10 -5.96 11.25 4.23
CA HIS A 10 -6.34 12.06 3.08
C HIS A 10 -7.84 12.34 3.15
N THR A 11 -8.24 13.60 3.25
CA THR A 11 -9.67 14.01 3.27
C THR A 11 -10.16 14.53 1.91
N ARG A 12 -9.32 14.42 0.89
CA ARG A 12 -9.57 14.78 -0.51
C ARG A 12 -8.89 13.76 -1.39
N ASP A 13 -9.29 13.72 -2.66
CA ASP A 13 -8.61 12.92 -3.66
C ASP A 13 -7.12 13.29 -3.68
N HIS A 14 -6.28 12.27 -3.63
CA HIS A 14 -4.84 12.43 -3.54
C HIS A 14 -4.17 11.46 -4.50
N ARG A 15 -3.02 11.88 -5.05
CA ARG A 15 -2.22 11.05 -5.94
C ARG A 15 -0.76 11.19 -5.56
N TYR A 16 -0.12 10.05 -5.42
CA TYR A 16 1.32 9.94 -5.19
C TYR A 16 1.96 9.18 -6.35
N ARG A 17 3.19 9.55 -6.70
CA ARG A 17 3.98 8.87 -7.71
C ARG A 17 5.38 8.61 -7.18
N ARG A 18 5.83 7.36 -7.28
CA ARG A 18 7.21 6.95 -7.04
C ARG A 18 7.94 6.84 -8.37
N GLU A 19 8.98 7.63 -8.53
CA GLU A 19 9.81 7.59 -9.74
C GLU A 19 10.70 6.34 -9.80
N PRO A 20 11.12 5.93 -11.01
CA PRO A 20 12.15 4.91 -11.17
C PRO A 20 13.42 5.26 -10.39
N GLY A 21 14.05 4.26 -9.77
CA GLY A 21 15.35 4.41 -9.10
C GLY A 21 15.33 4.61 -7.59
N PHE A 22 14.15 4.78 -6.96
CA PHE A 22 14.05 4.81 -5.50
C PHE A 22 14.45 3.45 -4.89
N ALA A 23 15.61 3.38 -4.26
CA ALA A 23 16.30 2.13 -3.88
C ALA A 23 16.02 1.69 -2.43
N ALA A 24 14.77 1.78 -1.98
CA ALA A 24 14.34 1.27 -0.69
C ALA A 24 13.01 0.53 -0.81
N TRP A 25 12.75 -0.36 0.13
CA TRP A 25 11.45 -1.01 0.27
C TRP A 25 10.43 0.00 0.78
N THR A 26 9.18 -0.17 0.36
CA THR A 26 8.04 0.57 0.92
C THR A 26 7.00 -0.44 1.36
N LEU A 27 6.56 -0.34 2.60
CA LEU A 27 5.39 -1.02 3.12
C LEU A 27 4.32 0.04 3.34
N THR A 28 3.09 -0.21 2.88
CA THR A 28 1.93 0.62 3.21
C THR A 28 0.80 -0.28 3.71
N MET A 29 0.14 0.12 4.79
CA MET A 29 -1.06 -0.50 5.31
C MET A 29 -2.23 0.46 5.13
N VAL A 30 -3.30 -0.01 4.49
CA VAL A 30 -4.53 0.76 4.34
C VAL A 30 -5.36 0.61 5.61
N LEU A 31 -5.42 1.68 6.40
CA LEU A 31 -6.17 1.72 7.66
C LEU A 31 -7.64 2.10 7.47
N ARG A 32 -7.95 2.81 6.37
CA ARG A 32 -9.32 3.23 6.07
C ARG A 32 -9.54 3.37 4.57
N GLY A 33 -10.62 2.76 4.07
CA GLY A 33 -11.05 2.89 2.67
C GLY A 33 -10.28 1.96 1.73
N ALA A 34 -9.95 2.44 0.53
CA ALA A 34 -9.14 1.68 -0.42
C ALA A 34 -8.25 2.62 -1.24
N THR A 35 -7.11 2.10 -1.71
CA THR A 35 -6.23 2.82 -2.64
C THR A 35 -6.05 2.02 -3.92
N ARG A 36 -6.00 2.70 -5.06
CA ARG A 36 -5.61 2.06 -6.32
C ARG A 36 -4.13 2.24 -6.50
N MET A 37 -3.47 1.13 -6.83
CA MET A 37 -2.06 1.10 -7.14
C MET A 37 -1.90 0.71 -8.60
N GLU A 38 -1.01 1.41 -9.30
CA GLU A 38 -0.70 1.15 -10.71
C GLU A 38 0.82 1.04 -10.90
N THR A 39 1.25 -0.01 -11.61
CA THR A 39 2.62 -0.16 -12.08
C THR A 39 2.64 -0.91 -13.40
N SER A 40 3.57 -0.53 -14.29
CA SER A 40 3.75 -1.18 -15.60
C SER A 40 2.44 -1.34 -16.41
N GLY A 41 1.54 -0.35 -16.34
CA GLY A 41 0.24 -0.37 -17.01
C GLY A 41 -0.80 -1.33 -16.42
N ARG A 42 -0.48 -2.00 -15.30
CA ARG A 42 -1.40 -2.86 -14.54
C ARG A 42 -1.86 -2.14 -13.29
N GLN A 43 -3.09 -2.39 -12.88
CA GLN A 43 -3.69 -1.79 -11.68
C GLN A 43 -4.23 -2.86 -10.73
N ALA A 44 -4.21 -2.55 -9.44
CA ALA A 44 -4.90 -3.31 -8.40
C ALA A 44 -5.53 -2.35 -7.39
N LEU A 45 -6.57 -2.84 -6.71
CA LEU A 45 -7.17 -2.16 -5.58
C LEU A 45 -6.62 -2.78 -4.29
N ILE A 46 -6.12 -1.95 -3.38
CA ILE A 46 -5.66 -2.36 -2.06
C ILE A 46 -6.72 -1.87 -1.06
N PRO A 47 -7.56 -2.78 -0.52
CA PRO A 47 -8.62 -2.39 0.39
C PRO A 47 -8.11 -2.25 1.83
N GLU A 48 -8.98 -1.74 2.70
CA GLU A 48 -8.75 -1.63 4.14
C GLU A 48 -8.29 -2.96 4.76
N GLY A 49 -7.41 -2.87 5.75
CA GLY A 49 -6.86 -4.03 6.45
C GLY A 49 -5.82 -4.81 5.65
N HIS A 50 -5.39 -4.30 4.49
CA HIS A 50 -4.34 -4.92 3.69
C HIS A 50 -3.01 -4.17 3.82
N ILE A 51 -1.93 -4.95 3.74
CA ILE A 51 -0.57 -4.45 3.62
C ILE A 51 -0.12 -4.67 2.19
N ALA A 52 0.38 -3.64 1.55
CA ALA A 52 1.12 -3.74 0.30
C ALA A 52 2.61 -3.52 0.56
N LEU A 53 3.43 -4.40 -0.01
CA LEU A 53 4.88 -4.33 0.06
C LEU A 53 5.42 -4.11 -1.36
N ILE A 54 6.24 -3.08 -1.52
CA ILE A 54 6.76 -2.63 -2.81
C ILE A 54 8.27 -2.70 -2.81
N ALA A 55 8.81 -3.49 -3.75
CA ALA A 55 10.23 -3.73 -3.90
C ALA A 55 11.01 -2.44 -4.27
N PRO A 56 12.32 -2.39 -3.97
CA PRO A 56 13.20 -1.32 -4.44
C PRO A 56 13.12 -1.17 -5.96
N ARG A 57 13.24 0.07 -6.43
CA ARG A 57 13.26 0.45 -7.85
C ARG A 57 11.97 0.16 -8.63
N THR A 58 10.90 -0.29 -7.97
CA THR A 58 9.57 -0.40 -8.58
C THR A 58 8.90 0.97 -8.69
N PRO A 59 8.69 1.52 -9.90
CA PRO A 59 7.91 2.75 -10.07
C PRO A 59 6.42 2.45 -9.91
N TYR A 60 5.67 3.39 -9.35
CA TYR A 60 4.23 3.25 -9.22
C TYR A 60 3.49 4.56 -9.03
N THR A 61 2.18 4.51 -9.28
CA THR A 61 1.22 5.53 -8.87
C THR A 61 0.31 4.95 -7.79
N LEU A 62 0.04 5.73 -6.76
CA LEU A 62 -1.05 5.53 -5.83
C LEU A 62 -2.11 6.61 -6.01
N SER A 63 -3.38 6.23 -5.97
CA SER A 63 -4.49 7.18 -5.96
C SER A 63 -5.52 6.80 -4.89
N TRP A 64 -5.85 7.80 -4.08
CA TRP A 64 -6.95 7.80 -3.13
C TRP A 64 -8.02 8.72 -3.68
N GLY A 65 -9.25 8.24 -3.75
CA GLY A 65 -10.34 9.00 -4.36
C GLY A 65 -11.43 8.08 -4.88
N GLY A 66 -12.53 8.67 -5.33
CA GLY A 66 -13.60 7.94 -6.03
C GLY A 66 -14.87 7.62 -5.22
N GLY A 67 -14.99 8.07 -3.97
CA GLY A 67 -16.20 7.83 -3.15
C GLY A 67 -16.67 6.36 -3.15
N ASN A 68 -17.98 6.12 -3.12
CA ASN A 68 -18.58 4.77 -3.18
C ASN A 68 -18.25 3.97 -4.46
N ALA A 69 -17.59 4.55 -5.48
CA ALA A 69 -17.39 3.90 -6.76
C ALA A 69 -16.35 2.76 -6.73
N TRP A 70 -15.51 2.69 -5.69
CA TRP A 70 -14.45 1.67 -5.57
C TRP A 70 -14.79 0.59 -4.53
N GLY A 71 -16.07 0.53 -4.12
CA GLY A 71 -16.58 -0.52 -3.21
C GLY A 71 -16.15 -0.37 -1.75
N GLY A 72 -15.44 0.71 -1.39
CA GLY A 72 -15.08 0.99 -0.01
C GLY A 72 -16.31 1.37 0.81
N ASN A 73 -16.78 0.44 1.65
CA ASN A 73 -17.86 0.73 2.59
C ASN A 73 -17.30 1.63 3.70
N ASN A 74 -17.59 2.93 3.64
CA ASN A 74 -17.18 3.88 4.68
C ASN A 74 -18.14 3.69 5.87
N ALA A 75 -17.98 2.59 6.63
CA ALA A 75 -18.84 2.19 7.74
C ALA A 75 -18.89 3.21 8.91
N TRP A 76 -18.14 4.29 8.80
CA TRP A 76 -17.98 5.35 9.81
C TRP A 76 -18.68 6.67 9.47
N GLY A 77 -19.74 6.66 8.66
CA GLY A 77 -20.75 7.72 8.66
C GLY A 77 -20.26 9.16 8.44
N GLY A 78 -19.16 9.39 7.73
CA GLY A 78 -18.64 10.73 7.51
C GLY A 78 -17.52 10.78 6.47
N ASN A 79 -17.69 11.70 5.51
CA ASN A 79 -16.73 12.23 4.52
C ASN A 79 -15.65 11.29 3.99
N ASN A 80 -15.63 11.09 2.67
CA ASN A 80 -14.54 10.55 1.85
C ASN A 80 -13.13 10.78 2.46
N ALA A 81 -12.66 9.82 3.24
CA ALA A 81 -11.39 9.90 3.93
C ALA A 81 -10.69 8.55 3.85
N TRP A 82 -9.39 8.60 3.53
CA TRP A 82 -8.55 7.42 3.34
C TRP A 82 -7.35 7.51 4.25
N GLY A 83 -7.12 6.46 5.03
CA GLY A 83 -6.07 6.41 6.03
C GLY A 83 -5.02 5.37 5.64
N GLU A 84 -3.75 5.73 5.76
CA GLU A 84 -2.65 4.79 5.59
C GLU A 84 -1.56 4.99 6.64
N THR A 85 -0.83 3.93 6.90
CA THR A 85 0.49 3.99 7.55
C THR A 85 1.51 3.40 6.60
N TRP A 86 2.66 4.03 6.50
CA TRP A 86 3.73 3.57 5.63
C TRP A 86 5.07 3.53 6.37
N VAL A 87 5.94 2.64 5.89
CA VAL A 87 7.32 2.49 6.33
C VAL A 87 8.22 2.37 5.12
N ILE A 88 9.31 3.14 5.11
CA ILE A 88 10.38 3.03 4.12
C ILE A 88 11.62 2.49 4.83
N PHE A 89 12.19 1.42 4.29
CA PHE A 89 13.27 0.71 4.97
C PHE A 89 14.25 0.07 3.98
N GLN A 90 15.45 -0.22 4.49
CA GLN A 90 16.38 -1.17 3.90
C GLN A 90 16.18 -2.53 4.57
N ALA A 91 15.87 -3.55 3.78
CA ALA A 91 15.69 -4.90 4.28
C ALA A 91 17.02 -5.43 4.83
N HIS A 92 16.96 -6.14 5.95
CA HIS A 92 18.08 -6.96 6.40
C HIS A 92 18.14 -8.22 5.51
N PRO A 93 19.32 -8.79 5.19
CA PRO A 93 19.42 -10.03 4.42
C PRO A 93 18.56 -11.17 5.01
N ASP A 94 18.50 -11.29 6.34
CA ASP A 94 17.69 -12.31 7.01
C ASP A 94 16.16 -12.13 6.86
N TRP A 95 15.69 -11.08 6.18
CA TRP A 95 14.26 -10.83 5.94
C TRP A 95 13.79 -11.33 4.57
N GLU A 96 14.64 -11.99 3.78
CA GLU A 96 14.27 -12.45 2.43
C GLU A 96 12.96 -13.26 2.43
N ASP A 97 12.81 -14.23 3.34
CA ASP A 97 11.60 -15.04 3.46
C ASP A 97 10.38 -14.21 3.87
N LEU A 98 10.56 -13.21 4.74
CA LEU A 98 9.50 -12.31 5.18
C LEU A 98 8.96 -11.44 4.04
N LEU A 99 9.78 -11.18 3.02
CA LEU A 99 9.44 -10.30 1.90
C LEU A 99 9.02 -11.08 0.64
N ALA A 100 9.14 -12.41 0.66
CA ALA A 100 8.86 -13.31 -0.47
C ALA A 100 7.37 -13.66 -0.63
N TRP A 101 6.47 -12.69 -0.49
CA TRP A 101 5.04 -12.90 -0.69
C TRP A 101 4.68 -13.07 -2.17
N GLU A 102 3.50 -13.64 -2.44
CA GLU A 102 3.02 -13.81 -3.81
C GLU A 102 2.82 -12.43 -4.49
N PRO A 103 3.38 -12.21 -5.70
CA PRO A 103 3.22 -10.95 -6.41
C PRO A 103 1.77 -10.68 -6.84
N LEU A 104 1.27 -9.50 -6.47
CA LEU A 104 -0.01 -8.98 -6.97
C LEU A 104 0.20 -8.24 -8.30
N LEU A 105 1.25 -7.42 -8.36
CA LEU A 105 1.69 -6.66 -9.54
C LEU A 105 3.22 -6.77 -9.67
N PRO A 106 3.81 -6.44 -10.84
CA PRO A 106 5.26 -6.43 -10.99
C PRO A 106 5.96 -5.58 -9.91
N GLY A 107 6.75 -6.24 -9.06
CA GLY A 107 7.48 -5.60 -7.96
C GLY A 107 6.64 -5.21 -6.74
N MET A 108 5.43 -5.75 -6.60
CA MET A 108 4.50 -5.47 -5.50
C MET A 108 3.78 -6.74 -5.05
N THR A 109 3.64 -6.88 -3.75
CA THR A 109 2.90 -7.96 -3.10
C THR A 109 1.87 -7.37 -2.16
N MET A 110 0.83 -8.15 -1.83
CA MET A 110 -0.23 -7.73 -0.91
C MET A 110 -0.68 -8.90 -0.05
N ILE A 111 -0.94 -8.63 1.23
CA ILE A 111 -1.55 -9.59 2.15
C ILE A 111 -2.68 -8.92 2.93
N ALA A 112 -3.72 -9.68 3.27
CA ALA A 112 -4.71 -9.23 4.24
C ALA A 112 -4.19 -9.47 5.65
N CYS A 113 -4.37 -8.51 6.57
CA CYS A 113 -3.95 -8.68 7.96
C CYS A 113 -4.78 -9.76 8.68
N ALA A 114 -6.01 -10.00 8.24
CA ALA A 114 -6.89 -11.03 8.80
C ALA A 114 -6.38 -12.45 8.54
N ASP A 115 -5.58 -12.65 7.49
CA ASP A 115 -5.09 -13.97 7.07
C ASP A 115 -3.86 -14.45 7.88
N GLN A 116 -3.35 -13.64 8.80
CA GLN A 116 -2.10 -13.89 9.54
C GLN A 116 -2.31 -14.45 10.96
N VAL A 117 -3.55 -14.69 11.42
CA VAL A 117 -3.84 -15.18 12.79
C VAL A 117 -3.88 -16.72 12.89
N GLY A 118 -3.21 -17.44 11.98
CA GLY A 118 -3.33 -18.90 11.91
C GLY A 118 -2.12 -19.68 11.39
N ALA A 119 -0.92 -19.11 11.42
CA ALA A 119 0.33 -19.80 11.08
C ALA A 119 1.17 -20.09 12.33
#